data_AF-A0A379VTG2-F1
#
_entry.id   AF-A0A379VTG2-F1
#
_cell.length_a   1.000
_cell.length_b   1.000
_cell.length_c   1.000
_cell.angle_alpha   90.00
_cell.angle_beta   90.00
_cell.angle_gamma   90.00
#
_symmetry.space_group_name_H-M   'P 1'
#
loop_
_entity.id
_entity.type
_entity.pdbx_description
1 polymer ?
#
loop_
_entity_poly.entity_id
_entity_poly.type
_entity_poly.pdbx_seq_one_letter_code
_entity_poly.pdbx_strand_id
1 'polypeptide(L)' 'MKARRQRRINAIVDKINNRIGNNTMRYFPDLSSFQSIYTEGDFIEWKIYQSVAAELFAHDLERLC' A
#
# COMPACT_ATOMS: atom_id res chain seq x y z
N MET A 1 -2.49 17.30 8.84
CA MET A 1 -3.13 16.25 8.01
C MET A 1 -2.38 15.97 6.70
N LYS A 2 -2.26 16.94 5.77
CA LYS A 2 -1.64 16.76 4.44
C LYS A 2 -0.18 16.25 4.48
N ALA A 3 0.65 16.80 5.38
CA ALA A 3 2.06 16.40 5.53
C ALA A 3 2.26 14.98 6.09
N ARG A 4 1.34 14.48 6.94
CA ARG A 4 1.38 13.11 7.48
C ARG A 4 1.02 12.10 6.38
N ARG A 5 0.00 12.44 5.57
CA ARG A 5 -0.38 11.66 4.38
C ARG A 5 0.77 11.58 3.37
N GLN A 6 1.39 12.72 3.04
CA GLN A 6 2.51 12.74 2.10
C GLN A 6 3.69 11.92 2.61
N ARG A 7 4.06 12.02 3.88
CA ARG A 7 5.12 11.20 4.48
C ARG A 7 4.81 9.70 4.42
N ARG A 8 3.56 9.30 4.66
CA ARG A 8 3.14 7.89 4.56
C ARG A 8 3.16 7.38 3.12
N ILE A 9 2.68 8.17 2.16
CA ILE A 9 2.77 7.84 0.72
C ILE A 9 4.24 7.69 0.32
N ASN A 10 5.09 8.66 0.66
CA ASN A 10 6.51 8.60 0.36
C ASN A 10 7.17 7.36 1.00
N ALA A 11 6.82 7.01 2.24
CA ALA A 11 7.35 5.80 2.89
C ALA A 11 6.88 4.49 2.21
N ILE A 12 5.67 4.46 1.64
CA ILE A 12 5.19 3.33 0.85
C ILE A 12 5.97 3.26 -0.47
N VAL A 13 6.08 4.38 -1.19
CA VAL A 13 6.83 4.50 -2.45
C VAL A 13 8.30 4.13 -2.26
N ASP A 14 8.96 4.62 -1.22
CA ASP A 14 10.36 4.29 -0.91
C ASP A 14 10.53 2.81 -0.58
N LYS A 15 9.56 2.18 0.09
CA LYS A 15 9.59 0.72 0.33
C LYS A 15 9.42 -0.10 -0.95
N ILE A 16 8.68 0.42 -1.94
CA ILE A 16 8.51 -0.22 -3.25
C ILE A 16 9.79 -0.05 -4.07
N ASN A 17 10.29 1.18 -4.18
CA ASN A 17 11.49 1.51 -4.97
C ASN A 17 12.77 0.83 -4.46
N ASN A 18 12.86 0.55 -3.15
CA ASN A 18 14.01 -0.12 -2.56
C ASN A 18 13.90 -1.67 -2.54
N ARG A 19 12.84 -2.26 -3.13
CA ARG A 19 12.77 -3.72 -3.31
C ARG A 19 13.51 -4.12 -4.58
N ILE A 20 14.49 -5.01 -4.43
CA ILE A 20 15.13 -5.75 -5.53
C ILE A 20 14.60 -7.19 -5.45
N GLY A 21 13.86 -7.64 -6.47
CA GLY A 21 13.24 -8.97 -6.56
C GLY A 21 11.71 -8.95 -6.48
N ASN A 22 11.06 -10.07 -6.86
CA ASN A 22 9.61 -10.22 -7.12
C ASN A 22 8.71 -9.18 -6.43
N ASN A 23 8.28 -8.20 -7.23
CA ASN A 23 7.33 -7.17 -6.84
C ASN A 23 5.95 -7.80 -6.72
N THR A 24 5.61 -8.25 -5.50
CA THR A 24 4.28 -8.71 -5.16
C THR A 24 3.78 -7.97 -3.91
N MET A 25 2.58 -7.43 -4.00
CA MET A 25 1.90 -6.73 -2.93
C MET A 25 0.55 -7.36 -2.61
N ARG A 26 0.17 -7.33 -1.33
CA ARG A 26 -1.06 -7.95 -0.86
C ARG A 26 -2.26 -7.07 -1.18
N TYR A 27 -3.31 -7.64 -1.78
CA TYR A 27 -4.60 -6.98 -1.94
C TYR A 27 -5.46 -7.23 -0.69
N PHE A 28 -6.16 -6.19 -0.22
CA PHE A 28 -6.98 -6.25 0.98
C PHE A 28 -8.43 -5.91 0.62
N PRO A 29 -9.31 -6.91 0.47
CA PRO A 29 -10.69 -6.70 0.03
C PRO A 29 -11.53 -5.92 1.07
N ASP A 30 -11.14 -5.94 2.34
CA ASP A 30 -11.83 -5.27 3.43
C ASP A 30 -10.85 -4.71 4.49
N LEU A 31 -11.37 -3.85 5.39
CA LEU A 31 -10.56 -3.24 6.45
C LEU A 31 -10.03 -4.29 7.44
N SER A 32 -10.78 -5.35 7.73
CA SER A 32 -10.37 -6.37 8.70
C SER A 32 -9.16 -7.17 8.21
N SER A 33 -9.13 -7.55 6.93
CA SER A 33 -7.99 -8.19 6.28
C SER A 33 -6.77 -7.27 6.26
N PHE A 34 -6.96 -5.96 6.03
CA PHE A 34 -5.89 -4.97 6.16
C PHE A 34 -5.35 -4.90 7.59
N GLN A 35 -6.23 -4.84 8.58
CA GLN A 35 -5.87 -4.76 10.00
C GLN A 35 -5.21 -6.05 10.53
N SER A 36 -5.42 -7.19 9.88
CA SER A 36 -4.69 -8.43 10.23
C SER A 36 -3.18 -8.32 10.02
N ILE A 37 -2.72 -7.41 9.16
CA ILE A 37 -1.30 -7.13 8.88
C ILE A 37 -0.88 -5.77 9.47
N TYR A 38 -1.72 -4.75 9.33
CA TYR A 38 -1.51 -3.41 9.83
C TYR A 38 -2.45 -3.13 10.99
N THR A 39 -2.16 -3.68 12.17
CA THR A 39 -3.05 -3.70 13.35
C THR A 39 -3.53 -2.31 13.80
N GLU A 40 -2.69 -1.29 13.65
CA GLU A 40 -2.99 0.11 13.99
C GLU A 40 -3.56 0.91 12.80
N GLY A 41 -3.81 0.25 11.67
CA GLY A 41 -4.25 0.88 10.44
C GLY A 41 -5.72 1.27 10.48
N ASP A 42 -5.99 2.54 10.14
CA ASP A 42 -7.36 3.04 10.02
C ASP A 42 -7.93 2.89 8.59
N PHE A 43 -9.22 3.17 8.44
CA PHE A 43 -9.93 3.08 7.16
C PHE A 43 -9.30 3.94 6.04
N ILE A 44 -8.78 5.13 6.39
CA ILE A 44 -8.17 6.04 5.41
C ILE A 44 -6.82 5.49 4.94
N GLU A 45 -6.03 4.92 5.85
CA GLU A 45 -4.79 4.23 5.52
C GLU A 45 -5.02 3.03 4.61
N TRP A 46 -6.04 2.22 4.88
CA TRP A 46 -6.44 1.12 3.99
C TRP A 46 -6.80 1.62 2.59
N LYS A 47 -7.61 2.67 2.47
CA LYS A 47 -7.99 3.23 1.16
C LYS A 47 -6.81 3.82 0.40
N ILE A 48 -5.87 4.47 1.09
CA ILE A 48 -4.63 4.97 0.46
C ILE A 48 -3.79 3.79 -0.02
N TYR A 49 -3.60 2.77 0.81
CA TYR A 49 -2.87 1.56 0.44
C TYR A 49 -3.47 0.91 -0.81
N GLN A 50 -4.79 0.70 -0.84
CA GLN A 50 -5.48 0.07 -1.96
C GLN A 50 -5.42 0.92 -3.24
N SER A 51 -5.48 2.25 -3.14
CA SER A 51 -5.30 3.15 -4.28
C SER A 51 -3.89 3.02 -4.88
N VAL A 52 -2.87 3.01 -4.02
CA VAL A 52 -1.47 2.82 -4.45
C VAL A 52 -1.29 1.42 -5.05
N ALA A 53 -1.92 0.41 -4.47
CA ALA A 53 -1.87 -0.96 -4.99
C ALA A 53 -2.45 -1.08 -6.40
N ALA A 54 -3.60 -0.46 -6.62
CA ALA A 54 -4.23 -0.42 -7.94
C ALA A 54 -3.38 0.30 -8.97
N GLU A 55 -2.76 1.43 -8.60
CA GLU A 55 -1.89 2.20 -9.48
C GLU A 55 -0.62 1.40 -9.85
N LEU A 56 0.05 0.76 -8.89
CA LEU A 56 1.24 -0.04 -9.16
C LEU A 56 0.93 -1.27 -10.01
N PHE A 57 -0.21 -1.91 -9.78
CA PHE A 57 -0.67 -3.02 -10.61
C PHE A 57 -0.99 -2.57 -12.04
N ALA A 58 -1.68 -1.44 -12.21
CA ALA A 58 -2.03 -0.90 -13.52
C ALA A 58 -0.81 -0.48 -14.36
N HIS A 59 0.31 -0.18 -13.70
CA HIS A 59 1.58 0.18 -14.34
C HIS A 59 2.54 -1.01 -14.48
N ASP A 60 2.09 -2.26 -14.25
CA ASP A 60 2.89 -3.50 -14.27
C ASP A 60 4.11 -3.49 -13.32
N LEU A 61 4.07 -2.65 -12.28
CA LEU A 61 5.16 -2.52 -11.31
C LEU A 61 5.10 -3.56 -10.20
N GLU A 62 3.89 -4.00 -9.84
CA GLU A 62 3.62 -4.96 -8.76
C GLU A 62 2.55 -5.96 -9.20
N ARG A 63 2.68 -7.24 -8.81
CA ARG A 63 1.57 -8.20 -8.87
C ARG A 63 0.76 -8.14 -7.58
N LEU A 64 -0.56 -8.29 -7.69
CA LEU A 64 -1.45 -8.39 -6.53
C LEU A 64 -1.58 -9.85 -6.08
N CYS A 65 -1.53 -10.11 -4.77
CA CYS A 65 -1.76 -11.43 -4.17
C CYS A 65 -2.71 -11.42 -2.96
#